data_AF-A0A0G4PY72-F1
#
_entry.id   AF-A0A0G4PY72-F1
#
_cell.length_a   1.000
_cell.length_b   1.000
_cell.length_c   1.000
_cell.angle_alpha   90.00
_cell.angle_beta   90.00
_cell.angle_gamma   90.00
#
_symmetry.space_group_name_H-M   'P 1'
#
loop_
_entity.id
_entity.type
_entity.pdbx_description
1 polymer ?
#
loop_
_entity_poly.entity_id
_entity_poly.type
_entity_poly.pdbx_seq_one_letter_code
_entity_poly.pdbx_strand_id
1 'polypeptide(L)'
;MESPAFQQLPPSMLHSSARAPSMSSDMGSTPAAISTDWQPPEVRLHELPKKLKSACHICISSAIKSTEAFDGVGGHRLVVTNIFGTAHAQFGNMLVLSASFMSGLKELVEPEQLKRLLVRTIGFLIQSENISPTFRADARILTEIYEKIFNEPPDLKQATRMRVP
;
A
#
# COMPACT_ATOMS: atom_id res chain seq x y z
N MET A 1 39.83 -49.73 26.03
CA MET A 1 38.54 -49.16 26.50
C MET A 1 38.84 -47.79 27.07
N GLU A 2 38.14 -46.80 26.54
CA GLU A 2 38.49 -45.37 26.51
C GLU A 2 38.30 -44.60 27.83
N SER A 3 39.04 -43.49 27.92
CA SER A 3 39.09 -42.47 28.98
C SER A 3 37.74 -41.78 29.29
N PRO A 4 37.54 -41.25 30.51
CA PRO A 4 36.51 -40.25 30.78
C PRO A 4 37.05 -38.83 30.54
N ALA A 5 36.40 -38.10 29.63
CA ALA A 5 36.68 -36.69 29.37
C ALA A 5 36.11 -35.81 30.50
N PHE A 6 37.00 -35.09 31.19
CA PHE A 6 36.65 -33.89 31.95
C PHE A 6 36.55 -32.73 30.97
N GLN A 7 35.40 -32.06 30.91
CA GLN A 7 35.30 -30.78 30.21
C GLN A 7 34.68 -29.73 31.13
N GLN A 8 35.54 -28.77 31.46
CA GLN A 8 35.32 -27.62 32.33
C GLN A 8 34.26 -26.68 31.73
N LEU A 9 33.35 -26.19 32.58
CA LEU A 9 32.47 -25.05 32.29
C LEU A 9 33.22 -23.74 32.61
N PRO A 10 33.09 -22.67 31.80
CA PRO A 10 33.76 -21.40 32.05
C PRO A 10 33.09 -20.61 33.20
N PRO A 11 33.87 -19.91 34.04
CA PRO A 11 33.34 -19.09 35.12
C PRO A 11 33.07 -17.67 34.61
N SER A 12 31.83 -17.38 34.21
CA SER A 12 31.43 -16.00 33.92
C SER A 12 29.96 -15.77 34.22
N MET A 13 29.55 -15.99 35.47
CA MET A 13 28.22 -15.61 35.98
C MET A 13 28.31 -15.08 37.42
N LEU A 14 29.25 -14.15 37.67
CA LEU A 14 29.29 -13.36 38.89
C LEU A 14 29.65 -11.92 38.56
N HIS A 15 28.68 -11.12 38.11
CA HIS A 15 28.53 -9.74 38.59
C HIS A 15 27.21 -9.10 38.16
N SER A 16 26.51 -8.61 39.18
CA SER A 16 25.72 -7.38 39.19
C SER A 16 24.43 -7.32 38.37
N SER A 17 23.34 -7.41 39.14
CA SER A 17 22.05 -6.82 38.83
C SER A 17 22.21 -5.32 38.51
N ALA A 18 22.39 -5.00 37.24
CA ALA A 18 22.22 -3.65 36.71
C ALA A 18 20.97 -3.68 35.83
N ARG A 19 19.86 -3.21 36.38
CA ARG A 19 18.59 -2.99 35.69
C ARG A 19 18.87 -2.07 34.50
N ALA A 20 18.66 -2.56 33.28
CA ALA A 20 18.70 -1.71 32.10
C ALA A 20 17.73 -0.54 32.31
N PRO A 21 18.13 0.72 32.04
CA PRO A 21 17.20 1.82 32.07
C PRO A 21 16.12 1.54 31.02
N SER A 22 14.87 1.51 31.48
CA SER A 22 13.70 1.52 30.60
C SER A 22 13.81 2.76 29.72
N MET A 23 14.17 2.59 28.45
CA MET A 23 14.05 3.65 27.46
C MET A 23 12.55 3.84 27.21
N SER A 24 11.92 4.65 28.05
CA SER A 24 10.64 5.25 27.72
C SER A 24 10.94 6.25 26.62
N SER A 25 10.82 5.80 25.37
CA SER A 25 10.66 6.72 24.25
C SER A 25 9.32 7.40 24.47
N ASP A 26 9.36 8.54 25.16
CA ASP A 26 8.31 9.53 25.10
C ASP A 26 8.27 9.98 23.63
N MET A 27 7.47 9.27 22.83
CA MET A 27 7.07 9.71 21.51
C MET A 27 6.23 10.94 21.78
N GLY A 28 6.94 12.08 21.89
CA GLY A 28 6.34 13.39 21.99
C GLY A 28 5.29 13.46 20.91
N SER A 29 4.04 13.42 21.34
CA SER A 29 2.88 13.63 20.50
C SER A 29 2.88 15.11 20.13
N THR A 30 3.84 15.48 19.30
CA THR A 30 3.65 16.63 18.43
C THR A 30 2.63 16.13 17.42
N PRO A 31 1.37 16.60 17.45
CA PRO A 31 0.55 16.44 16.27
C PRO A 31 1.35 17.17 15.19
N ALA A 32 1.91 16.43 14.25
CA ALA A 32 2.36 17.02 13.00
C ALA A 32 1.16 17.84 12.54
N ALA A 33 1.29 19.17 12.59
CA ALA A 33 0.23 20.04 12.15
C ALA A 33 -0.01 19.65 10.70
N ILE A 34 -1.07 18.89 10.46
CA ILE A 34 -1.54 18.56 9.12
C ILE A 34 -1.91 19.92 8.56
N SER A 35 -0.99 20.49 7.78
CA SER A 35 -1.25 21.71 7.04
C SER A 35 -2.41 21.38 6.11
N THR A 36 -3.59 21.86 6.47
CA THR A 36 -4.81 21.74 5.65
C THR A 36 -4.70 22.57 4.36
N ASP A 37 -3.65 23.39 4.23
CA ASP A 37 -3.36 24.25 3.09
C ASP A 37 -2.39 23.63 2.08
N TRP A 38 -2.28 22.29 2.03
CA TRP A 38 -1.57 21.65 0.93
C TRP A 38 -2.36 21.84 -0.38
N GLN A 39 -1.90 22.79 -1.19
CA GLN A 39 -2.36 22.96 -2.56
C GLN A 39 -1.47 22.11 -3.48
N PRO A 40 -2.05 21.19 -4.28
CA PRO A 40 -1.29 20.47 -5.28
C PRO A 40 -0.65 21.48 -6.24
N PRO A 41 0.63 21.30 -6.64
CA PRO A 41 1.21 22.10 -7.70
C PRO A 41 0.34 21.96 -8.96
N GLU A 42 -0.22 23.07 -9.44
CA GLU A 42 -1.07 23.09 -10.63
C GLU A 42 -0.21 23.10 -11.90
N VAL A 43 0.68 22.11 -12.04
CA VAL A 43 1.53 21.96 -13.22
C VAL A 43 0.80 21.13 -14.25
N ARG A 44 0.54 21.70 -15.42
CA ARG A 44 -0.17 20.99 -16.51
C ARG A 44 0.80 20.12 -17.31
N LEU A 45 0.33 18.98 -17.82
CA LEU A 45 1.19 18.03 -18.54
C LEU A 45 1.93 18.66 -19.74
N HIS A 46 1.31 19.59 -20.48
CA HIS A 46 1.95 20.25 -21.62
C HIS A 46 3.02 21.29 -21.23
N GLU A 47 3.02 21.77 -19.99
CA GLU A 47 4.03 22.70 -19.46
C GLU A 47 5.30 21.99 -18.99
N LEU A 48 5.26 20.66 -18.87
CA LEU A 48 6.39 19.86 -18.43
C LEU A 48 7.49 19.77 -19.51
N PRO A 49 8.77 19.81 -19.13
CA PRO A 49 9.87 19.46 -20.02
C PRO A 49 9.68 18.07 -20.63
N LYS A 50 10.07 17.89 -21.90
CA LYS A 50 9.87 16.63 -22.65
C LYS A 50 10.32 15.37 -21.88
N LYS A 51 11.46 15.43 -21.20
CA LYS A 51 11.99 14.31 -20.40
C LYS A 51 11.06 13.95 -19.23
N LEU A 52 10.52 14.96 -18.54
CA LEU A 52 9.64 14.76 -17.40
C LEU A 52 8.25 14.27 -17.85
N LYS A 53 7.71 14.83 -18.95
CA LYS A 53 6.49 14.32 -19.59
C LYS A 53 6.59 12.83 -19.94
N SER A 54 7.72 12.42 -20.53
CA SER A 54 8.01 11.00 -20.83
C SER A 54 8.06 10.14 -19.57
N ALA A 55 8.75 10.61 -18.53
CA ALA A 55 8.83 9.91 -17.24
C ALA A 55 7.44 9.73 -16.60
N CYS A 56 6.60 10.77 -16.59
CA CYS A 56 5.22 10.68 -16.08
C CYS A 56 4.41 9.61 -16.84
N HIS A 57 4.49 9.60 -18.17
CA HIS A 57 3.80 8.62 -18.99
C HIS A 57 4.27 7.18 -18.66
N ILE A 58 5.58 6.97 -18.54
CA ILE A 58 6.16 5.66 -18.19
C ILE A 58 5.69 5.22 -16.81
N CYS A 59 5.77 6.10 -15.80
CA CYS A 59 5.38 5.78 -14.43
C CYS A 59 3.89 5.42 -14.33
N ILE A 60 3.01 6.25 -14.90
CA ILE A 60 1.56 6.03 -14.85
C ILE A 60 1.17 4.77 -15.63
N SER A 61 1.72 4.59 -16.84
CA SER A 61 1.49 3.37 -17.62
C SER A 61 1.97 2.12 -16.88
N SER A 62 3.09 2.22 -16.15
CA SER A 62 3.63 1.11 -15.37
C SER A 62 2.76 0.81 -14.14
N ALA A 63 2.24 1.83 -13.46
CA ALA A 63 1.31 1.66 -12.34
C ALA A 63 -0.01 1.02 -12.77
N ILE A 64 -0.57 1.42 -13.92
CA ILE A 64 -1.76 0.78 -14.52
C ILE A 64 -1.48 -0.70 -14.79
N LYS A 65 -0.43 -1.00 -15.55
CA LYS A 65 -0.05 -2.39 -15.88
C LYS A 65 0.26 -3.24 -14.64
N SER A 66 0.94 -2.64 -13.67
CA SER A 66 1.27 -3.25 -12.38
C SER A 66 0.01 -3.56 -11.56
N THR A 67 -1.10 -2.87 -11.79
CA THR A 67 -2.39 -3.18 -11.16
C THR A 67 -3.16 -4.22 -11.97
N GLU A 68 -3.26 -4.05 -13.29
CA GLU A 68 -3.96 -4.97 -14.19
C GLU A 68 -3.40 -6.39 -14.16
N ALA A 69 -2.08 -6.54 -13.95
CA ALA A 69 -1.45 -7.85 -13.80
C ALA A 69 -2.03 -8.67 -12.62
N PHE A 70 -2.54 -8.01 -11.57
CA PHE A 70 -3.22 -8.68 -10.46
C PHE A 70 -4.72 -8.85 -10.71
N ASP A 71 -5.30 -8.01 -11.58
CA ASP A 71 -6.71 -8.13 -11.98
C ASP A 71 -6.97 -9.32 -12.91
N GLY A 72 -5.99 -9.70 -13.71
CA GLY A 72 -6.09 -10.78 -14.70
C GLY A 72 -6.01 -12.21 -14.16
N VAL A 73 -5.87 -12.41 -12.84
CA VAL A 73 -5.87 -13.75 -12.23
C VAL A 73 -7.32 -14.22 -12.05
N GLY A 74 -7.99 -14.50 -13.17
CA GLY A 74 -9.40 -14.91 -13.20
C GLY A 74 -9.66 -16.17 -12.36
N GLY A 75 -10.68 -16.12 -11.50
CA GLY A 75 -11.33 -17.28 -10.85
C GLY A 75 -10.48 -18.17 -9.94
N HIS A 76 -9.16 -18.04 -9.95
CA HIS A 76 -8.23 -18.86 -9.18
C HIS A 76 -7.73 -18.08 -7.97
N ARG A 77 -7.58 -18.77 -6.84
CA ARG A 77 -7.02 -18.22 -5.61
C ARG A 77 -5.63 -17.67 -5.91
N LEU A 78 -5.46 -16.35 -5.85
CA LEU A 78 -4.18 -15.67 -6.01
C LEU A 78 -3.21 -16.23 -4.94
N VAL A 79 -2.26 -17.06 -5.37
CA VAL A 79 -1.21 -17.60 -4.49
C VAL A 79 -0.09 -16.58 -4.49
N VAL A 80 -0.16 -15.68 -3.52
CA VAL A 80 0.88 -14.65 -3.32
C VAL A 80 1.84 -15.14 -2.27
N THR A 81 3.14 -15.10 -2.56
CA THR A 81 4.20 -15.49 -1.61
C THR A 81 4.27 -14.52 -0.41
N ASN A 82 3.87 -13.26 -0.60
CA ASN A 82 3.79 -12.24 0.44
C ASN A 82 2.55 -11.35 0.23
N ILE A 83 1.44 -11.72 0.89
CA ILE A 83 0.17 -10.99 0.78
C ILE A 83 0.28 -9.52 1.23
N PHE A 84 1.12 -9.24 2.24
CA PHE A 84 1.32 -7.89 2.76
C PHE A 84 2.05 -7.00 1.76
N GLY A 85 3.17 -7.48 1.23
CA GLY A 85 3.96 -6.73 0.24
C GLY A 85 3.15 -6.44 -1.01
N THR A 86 2.39 -7.42 -1.50
CA THR A 86 1.53 -7.25 -2.67
C THR A 86 0.39 -6.29 -2.42
N ALA A 87 -0.33 -6.42 -1.30
CA ALA A 87 -1.42 -5.52 -0.96
C ALA A 87 -0.95 -4.06 -0.87
N HIS A 88 0.20 -3.83 -0.23
CA HIS A 88 0.72 -2.47 -0.09
C HIS A 88 1.19 -1.87 -1.43
N ALA A 89 1.73 -2.69 -2.33
CA ALA A 89 2.07 -2.25 -3.68
C ALA A 89 0.82 -1.85 -4.48
N GLN A 90 -0.27 -2.61 -4.38
CA GLN A 90 -1.53 -2.29 -5.05
C GLN A 90 -2.18 -1.02 -4.46
N PHE A 91 -2.18 -0.89 -3.14
CA PHE A 91 -2.59 0.33 -2.45
C PHE A 91 -1.79 1.55 -2.93
N GLY A 92 -0.46 1.44 -2.96
CA GLY A 92 0.42 2.51 -3.43
C GLY A 92 0.16 2.91 -4.89
N ASN A 93 -0.05 1.95 -5.79
CA ASN A 93 -0.42 2.22 -7.17
C ASN A 93 -1.72 3.04 -7.24
N MET A 94 -2.74 2.67 -6.47
CA MET A 94 -4.02 3.39 -6.46
C MET A 94 -3.89 4.82 -5.95
N LEU A 95 -3.02 5.09 -4.96
CA LEU A 95 -2.73 6.46 -4.53
C LEU A 95 -2.09 7.27 -5.66
N VAL A 96 -1.11 6.71 -6.37
CA VAL A 96 -0.44 7.38 -7.49
C VAL A 96 -1.41 7.68 -8.62
N LEU A 97 -2.23 6.72 -9.03
CA LEU A 97 -3.20 6.91 -10.11
C LEU A 97 -4.29 7.93 -9.71
N SER A 98 -4.79 7.85 -8.48
CA SER A 98 -5.79 8.79 -7.96
C SER A 98 -5.25 10.22 -7.88
N ALA A 99 -4.05 10.39 -7.33
CA ALA A 99 -3.40 11.71 -7.27
C ALA A 99 -3.14 12.26 -8.67
N SER A 100 -2.69 11.41 -9.61
CA SER A 100 -2.49 11.81 -11.00
C SER A 100 -3.80 12.28 -11.64
N PHE A 101 -4.89 11.54 -11.44
CA PHE A 101 -6.22 11.87 -11.95
C PHE A 101 -6.78 13.18 -11.37
N MET A 102 -6.45 13.48 -10.11
CA MET A 102 -6.86 14.71 -9.42
C MET A 102 -5.92 15.91 -9.68
N SER A 103 -4.90 15.74 -10.53
CA SER A 103 -3.88 16.76 -10.81
C SER A 103 -3.92 17.24 -12.27
N GLY A 104 -2.98 18.11 -12.65
CA GLY A 104 -2.73 18.48 -14.05
C GLY A 104 -2.26 17.34 -14.97
N LEU A 105 -2.12 16.12 -14.44
CA LEU A 105 -1.79 14.88 -15.17
C LEU A 105 -3.01 14.02 -15.51
N LYS A 106 -4.23 14.51 -15.24
CA LYS A 106 -5.49 13.75 -15.44
C LYS A 106 -5.60 13.06 -16.80
N GLU A 107 -5.11 13.69 -17.86
CA GLU A 107 -5.14 13.15 -19.23
C GLU A 107 -4.35 11.85 -19.42
N LEU A 108 -3.50 11.46 -18.47
CA LEU A 108 -2.73 10.21 -18.49
C LEU A 108 -3.49 9.03 -17.87
N VAL A 109 -4.65 9.26 -17.25
CA VAL A 109 -5.42 8.24 -16.55
C VAL A 109 -6.85 8.23 -17.07
N GLU A 110 -7.26 7.11 -17.67
CA GLU A 110 -8.62 6.94 -18.19
C GLU A 110 -9.62 6.76 -17.03
N PRO A 111 -10.71 7.56 -16.96
CA PRO A 111 -11.64 7.55 -15.82
C PRO A 111 -12.24 6.17 -15.50
N GLU A 112 -12.74 5.45 -16.51
CA GLU A 112 -13.38 4.15 -16.31
C GLU A 112 -12.36 3.08 -15.90
N GLN A 113 -11.14 3.13 -16.43
CA GLN A 113 -10.04 2.26 -16.01
C GLN A 113 -9.71 2.51 -14.55
N LEU A 114 -9.51 3.77 -14.13
CA LEU A 114 -9.27 4.09 -12.73
C LEU A 114 -10.41 3.60 -11.83
N LYS A 115 -11.66 3.83 -12.23
CA LYS A 115 -12.85 3.38 -11.52
C LYS A 115 -12.84 1.86 -11.29
N ARG A 116 -12.60 1.08 -12.35
CA ARG A 116 -12.51 -0.38 -12.29
C ARG A 116 -11.36 -0.85 -11.40
N LEU A 117 -10.16 -0.28 -11.56
CA LEU A 117 -8.97 -0.65 -10.80
C LEU A 117 -9.15 -0.38 -9.29
N LEU A 118 -9.74 0.77 -8.93
CA LEU A 118 -10.04 1.13 -7.54
C LEU A 118 -11.04 0.16 -6.92
N VAL A 119 -12.19 -0.10 -7.57
CA VAL A 119 -13.22 -1.02 -7.05
C VAL A 119 -12.63 -2.40 -6.78
N ARG A 120 -11.79 -2.91 -7.68
CA ARG A 120 -11.16 -4.22 -7.54
C ARG A 120 -10.14 -4.25 -6.42
N THR A 121 -9.27 -3.25 -6.34
CA THR A 121 -8.26 -3.14 -5.27
C THR A 121 -8.90 -3.01 -3.90
N ILE A 122 -9.95 -2.19 -3.75
CA ILE A 122 -10.72 -2.07 -2.51
C ILE A 122 -11.32 -3.42 -2.14
N GLY A 123 -11.95 -4.12 -3.08
CA GLY A 123 -12.53 -5.44 -2.84
C GLY A 123 -11.48 -6.46 -2.38
N PHE A 124 -10.28 -6.46 -2.98
CA PHE A 124 -9.18 -7.33 -2.57
C PHE A 124 -8.70 -7.04 -1.13
N LEU A 125 -8.55 -5.77 -0.77
CA LEU A 125 -8.14 -5.36 0.57
C LEU A 125 -9.20 -5.72 1.63
N ILE A 126 -10.48 -5.51 1.33
CA ILE A 126 -11.60 -5.91 2.21
C ILE A 126 -11.62 -7.43 2.41
N GLN A 127 -11.43 -8.23 1.35
CA GLN A 127 -11.38 -9.69 1.47
C GLN A 127 -10.26 -10.17 2.40
N SER A 128 -9.20 -9.36 2.53
CA SER A 128 -8.04 -9.66 3.36
C SER A 128 -8.12 -9.02 4.76
N GLU A 129 -9.16 -8.26 5.10
CA GLU A 129 -9.21 -7.39 6.28
C GLU A 129 -9.07 -8.10 7.64
N ASN A 130 -9.42 -9.39 7.70
CA ASN A 130 -9.27 -10.20 8.91
C ASN A 130 -7.84 -10.69 9.12
N ILE A 131 -6.96 -10.52 8.12
CA ILE A 131 -5.55 -10.87 8.18
C ILE A 131 -4.75 -9.75 8.86
N SER A 132 -5.15 -8.48 8.67
CA SER A 132 -4.44 -7.34 9.24
C SER A 132 -5.29 -6.07 9.33
N PRO A 133 -5.17 -5.31 10.44
CA PRO A 133 -5.80 -3.99 10.56
C PRO A 133 -5.31 -3.00 9.50
N THR A 134 -4.10 -3.17 8.96
CA THR A 134 -3.56 -2.30 7.89
C THR A 134 -4.41 -2.39 6.63
N PHE A 135 -4.84 -3.58 6.22
CA PHE A 135 -5.67 -3.74 5.02
C PHE A 135 -7.04 -3.08 5.17
N ARG A 136 -7.59 -3.08 6.39
CA ARG A 136 -8.82 -2.35 6.71
C ARG A 136 -8.63 -0.85 6.57
N ALA A 137 -7.51 -0.31 7.07
CA ALA A 137 -7.18 1.10 6.95
C ALA A 137 -6.97 1.49 5.47
N ASP A 138 -6.20 0.72 4.72
CA ASP A 138 -5.93 0.94 3.30
C ASP A 138 -7.21 0.91 2.46
N ALA A 139 -8.09 -0.08 2.70
CA ALA A 139 -9.39 -0.18 2.03
C ALA A 139 -10.28 1.04 2.32
N ARG A 140 -10.29 1.51 3.57
CA ARG A 140 -11.05 2.70 3.96
C ARG A 140 -10.53 3.95 3.26
N ILE A 141 -9.22 4.15 3.24
CA ILE A 141 -8.59 5.30 2.55
C ILE A 141 -8.95 5.29 1.06
N LEU A 142 -8.82 4.14 0.38
CA LEU A 142 -9.16 4.06 -1.04
C LEU A 142 -10.66 4.24 -1.30
N THR A 143 -11.53 3.84 -0.38
CA THR A 143 -12.98 4.09 -0.46
C THR A 143 -13.28 5.59 -0.37
N GLU A 144 -12.69 6.29 0.59
CA GLU A 144 -12.85 7.74 0.73
C GLU A 144 -12.31 8.50 -0.50
N ILE A 145 -11.20 8.04 -1.08
CA ILE A 145 -10.65 8.59 -2.33
C ILE A 145 -11.60 8.33 -3.52
N TYR A 146 -12.14 7.12 -3.64
CA TYR A 146 -13.09 6.76 -4.69
C TYR A 146 -14.32 7.67 -4.65
N GLU A 147 -14.94 7.82 -3.48
CA GLU A 147 -16.11 8.67 -3.29
C GLU A 147 -15.81 10.13 -3.61
N LYS A 148 -14.62 10.62 -3.24
CA LYS A 148 -14.18 11.98 -3.58
C LYS A 148 -14.01 12.19 -5.09
N ILE A 149 -13.53 11.19 -5.82
CA ILE A 149 -13.28 11.29 -7.26
C ILE A 149 -14.59 11.16 -8.06
N PHE A 150 -15.44 10.20 -7.70
CA PHE A 150 -16.61 9.81 -8.50
C PHE A 150 -17.96 10.27 -7.94
N ASN A 151 -17.99 10.82 -6.72
CA ASN A 151 -19.20 11.27 -6.02
C ASN A 151 -20.27 10.17 -5.83
N GLU A 152 -19.83 8.92 -5.73
CA GLU A 152 -20.67 7.75 -5.48
C GLU A 152 -19.87 6.69 -4.72
N PRO A 153 -20.52 5.76 -3.98
CA PRO A 153 -19.83 4.66 -3.32
C PRO A 153 -19.35 3.61 -4.33
N PRO A 154 -18.25 2.87 -4.05
CA PRO A 154 -17.77 1.83 -4.94
C PRO A 154 -18.73 0.64 -5.02
N ASP A 155 -19.01 0.15 -6.24
CA ASP A 155 -19.81 -1.07 -6.44
C ASP A 155 -18.98 -2.33 -6.16
N LEU A 156 -18.86 -2.68 -4.88
CA LEU A 156 -18.11 -3.85 -4.42
C LEU A 156 -18.78 -5.19 -4.79
N LYS A 157 -20.02 -5.19 -5.30
CA LYS A 157 -20.67 -6.41 -5.79
C LYS A 157 -19.97 -6.94 -7.05
N GLN A 158 -19.38 -6.06 -7.88
CA GLN A 158 -18.54 -6.48 -9.00
C GLN A 158 -17.24 -7.15 -8.54
N ALA A 159 -16.59 -6.62 -7.50
CA ALA A 159 -15.35 -7.21 -6.97
C ALA A 159 -15.60 -8.60 -6.33
N THR A 160 -16.80 -8.79 -5.75
CA THR A 160 -17.19 -10.05 -5.08
C THR A 160 -17.72 -11.11 -6.05
N ARG A 161 -18.16 -10.73 -7.27
CA ARG A 161 -18.70 -11.67 -8.28
C ARG A 161 -17.68 -12.63 -8.88
N MET A 162 -16.38 -12.48 -8.61
CA MET A 162 -15.35 -13.47 -8.98
C MET A 162 -15.39 -14.76 -8.12
N ARG A 163 -16.45 -14.98 -7.35
CA ARG A 163 -16.59 -16.04 -6.36
C ARG A 163 -17.49 -17.20 -6.78
N VAL A 164 -17.97 -17.25 -8.02
CA VAL A 164 -18.98 -18.25 -8.41
C VAL A 164 -18.47 -19.08 -9.60
N PRO A 165 -18.12 -20.37 -9.40
CA PRO A 165 -18.16 -21.37 -10.46
C PRO A 165 -19.60 -21.70 -10.87
#